data_AF-A0A6A4HQA1-F1
#
_entry.id   AF-A0A6A4HQA1-F1
#
_cell.length_a   1.000
_cell.length_b   1.000
_cell.length_c   1.000
_cell.angle_alpha   90.00
_cell.angle_beta   90.00
_cell.angle_gamma   90.00
#
_symmetry.space_group_name_H-M   'P 1'
#
loop_
_entity.id
_entity.type
_entity.pdbx_description
1 polymer ?
#
loop_
_entity_poly.entity_id
_entity_poly.type
_entity_poly.pdbx_seq_one_letter_code
_entity_poly.pdbx_strand_id
1 'polypeptide(L)'
;MPTGPAPTGYVQLPSGTASFTEGGCQDPGSSPSSGSGLRRSSVPGMGAGNARGRCFALTADADPYDPEDTGPFTTIIVKVTDMCPVAGNEQWCGQTTDDLMNSFGTAFHFDLCEDSGGPAVFFPSGHYALTGSFMEVSCSLWSGGADGP
;
A
#
# COMPACT_ATOMS: atom_id res chain seq x y z
N MET A 1 6.30 -21.27 -9.77
CA MET A 1 6.69 -20.19 -10.71
C MET A 1 5.41 -19.50 -11.13
N PRO A 2 5.08 -18.26 -10.71
CA PRO A 2 3.95 -17.56 -11.30
C PRO A 2 4.32 -17.21 -12.75
N THR A 3 3.48 -17.65 -13.68
CA THR A 3 3.65 -17.56 -15.12
C THR A 3 2.87 -16.37 -15.67
N GLY A 4 3.58 -15.42 -16.28
CA GLY A 4 3.05 -14.47 -17.25
C GLY A 4 2.87 -13.02 -16.74
N PRO A 5 3.20 -12.00 -17.56
CA PRO A 5 2.90 -10.61 -17.25
C PRO A 5 1.38 -10.39 -17.22
N ALA A 6 0.89 -9.51 -16.34
CA ALA A 6 -0.50 -9.10 -16.36
C ALA A 6 -0.84 -8.48 -17.74
N PRO A 7 -2.05 -8.69 -18.28
CA PRO A 7 -2.42 -8.38 -19.68
C PRO A 7 -2.37 -6.89 -20.08
N THR A 8 -1.88 -6.00 -19.22
CA THR A 8 -1.96 -4.54 -19.36
C THR A 8 -0.63 -3.82 -19.13
N GLY A 9 0.50 -4.52 -19.04
CA GLY A 9 1.82 -3.91 -18.79
C GLY A 9 2.06 -3.51 -17.33
N TYR A 10 1.08 -3.70 -16.46
CA TYR A 10 1.17 -3.46 -15.01
C TYR A 10 1.85 -4.63 -14.30
N VAL A 11 2.74 -4.35 -13.34
CA VAL A 11 3.41 -5.38 -12.52
C VAL A 11 2.50 -5.72 -11.34
N GLN A 12 1.86 -6.88 -11.40
CA GLN A 12 0.98 -7.38 -10.34
C GLN A 12 1.57 -8.64 -9.75
N LEU A 13 2.26 -8.52 -8.63
CA LEU A 13 2.82 -9.65 -7.90
C LEU A 13 2.04 -9.90 -6.61
N PRO A 14 1.89 -11.17 -6.19
CA PRO A 14 1.28 -11.50 -4.91
C PRO A 14 2.22 -11.21 -3.73
N SER A 15 3.49 -10.88 -3.96
CA SER A 15 4.43 -10.48 -2.91
C SER A 15 5.59 -9.69 -3.50
N GLY A 16 6.32 -8.99 -2.64
CA GLY A 16 7.49 -8.21 -3.03
C GLY A 16 7.93 -7.24 -1.94
N THR A 17 8.78 -6.30 -2.31
CA THR A 17 9.16 -5.16 -1.48
C THR A 17 8.29 -3.96 -1.79
N ALA A 18 8.04 -3.14 -0.78
CA ALA A 18 7.24 -1.94 -0.92
C ALA A 18 7.74 -0.82 -0.01
N SER A 19 7.36 0.40 -0.37
CA SER A 19 7.38 1.56 0.51
C SER A 19 5.97 1.82 1.07
N PHE A 20 5.91 2.49 2.21
CA PHE A 20 4.69 2.74 2.96
C PHE A 20 4.68 4.19 3.43
N THR A 21 3.57 4.88 3.25
CA THR A 21 3.30 6.20 3.85
C THR A 21 1.94 6.20 4.51
N GLU A 22 1.61 7.29 5.20
CA GLU A 22 0.23 7.60 5.56
C GLU A 22 -0.25 8.86 4.87
N GLY A 23 -1.54 8.87 4.50
CA GLY A 23 -2.13 9.92 3.69
C GLY A 23 -3.65 10.04 3.85
N GLY A 24 -4.14 11.20 3.42
CA GLY A 24 -5.57 11.50 3.34
C GLY A 24 -6.21 10.67 2.24
N CYS A 25 -7.22 9.91 2.62
CA CYS A 25 -7.80 8.85 1.78
C CYS A 25 -9.21 9.26 1.31
N GLN A 26 -9.33 10.56 0.99
CA GLN A 26 -10.50 11.19 0.38
C GLN A 26 -10.33 11.09 -1.14
N ASP A 27 -11.13 10.22 -1.76
CA ASP A 27 -11.16 10.04 -3.19
C ASP A 27 -12.10 11.12 -3.80
N PRO A 28 -11.67 11.93 -4.79
CA PRO A 28 -12.58 12.80 -5.55
C PRO A 28 -13.53 12.00 -6.48
N GLY A 29 -13.46 10.66 -6.50
CA GLY A 29 -14.23 9.81 -7.40
C GLY A 29 -15.03 8.66 -6.77
N SER A 30 -14.96 8.44 -5.45
CA SER A 30 -15.76 7.41 -4.78
C SER A 30 -16.46 7.94 -3.51
N SER A 31 -17.70 7.50 -3.29
CA SER A 31 -18.49 7.90 -2.13
C SER A 31 -17.76 7.52 -0.82
N PRO A 32 -17.72 8.41 0.18
CA PRO A 32 -17.01 8.17 1.43
C PRO A 32 -17.62 6.97 2.15
N SER A 33 -16.89 5.86 2.21
CA SER A 33 -17.28 4.75 3.08
C SER A 33 -16.89 5.14 4.50
N SER A 34 -17.84 5.70 5.24
CA SER A 34 -17.73 5.99 6.67
C SER A 34 -17.60 4.68 7.46
N GLY A 35 -16.38 4.18 7.62
CA GLY A 35 -16.08 2.99 8.40
C GLY A 35 -14.69 3.07 9.04
N SER A 36 -14.65 3.32 10.34
CA SER A 36 -13.45 3.14 11.16
C SER A 36 -12.97 1.70 11.03
N GLY A 37 -11.72 1.50 10.58
CA GLY A 37 -11.11 0.18 10.36
C GLY A 37 -10.77 -0.17 8.90
N LEU A 38 -11.08 0.70 7.94
CA LEU A 38 -10.77 0.49 6.52
C LEU A 38 -9.30 0.78 6.21
N ARG A 39 -8.39 -0.18 6.42
CA ARG A 39 -6.97 -0.05 6.03
C ARG A 39 -6.84 0.02 4.51
N ARG A 40 -7.06 1.21 3.94
CA ARG A 40 -6.95 1.49 2.51
C ARG A 40 -5.47 1.55 2.16
N SER A 41 -5.14 0.99 1.01
CA SER A 41 -3.82 1.09 0.43
C SER A 41 -3.93 1.27 -1.06
N SER A 42 -2.94 1.93 -1.62
CA SER A 42 -2.97 2.45 -2.97
C SER A 42 -1.68 2.04 -3.69
N VAL A 43 -1.80 1.16 -4.68
CA VAL A 43 -0.62 0.54 -5.28
C VAL A 43 -0.38 1.05 -6.71
N PRO A 44 0.68 1.82 -6.94
CA PRO A 44 1.16 2.14 -8.28
C PRO A 44 1.70 0.88 -8.93
N GLY A 45 1.51 0.75 -10.25
CA GLY A 45 1.93 -0.45 -10.96
C GLY A 45 0.93 -1.62 -10.90
N MET A 46 -0.15 -1.55 -10.12
CA MET A 46 -1.22 -2.57 -10.17
C MET A 46 -2.40 -2.22 -11.09
N GLY A 47 -2.41 -1.06 -11.73
CA GLY A 47 -3.49 -0.63 -12.64
C GLY A 47 -4.82 -0.40 -11.93
N ALA A 48 -5.68 0.42 -12.54
CA ALA A 48 -6.90 0.94 -11.90
C ALA A 48 -7.98 -0.11 -11.54
N GLY A 49 -7.84 -1.39 -11.92
CA GLY A 49 -8.96 -2.36 -11.86
C GLY A 49 -8.76 -3.61 -11.01
N ASN A 50 -7.56 -4.21 -10.97
CA ASN A 50 -7.38 -5.58 -10.45
C ASN A 50 -6.82 -5.64 -9.02
N ALA A 51 -6.38 -4.52 -8.45
CA ALA A 51 -5.88 -4.46 -7.08
C ALA A 51 -7.02 -4.30 -6.05
N ARG A 52 -8.07 -3.55 -6.42
CA ARG A 52 -9.20 -3.24 -5.53
C ARG A 52 -9.84 -4.54 -5.00
N GLY A 53 -10.07 -4.59 -3.69
CA GLY A 53 -10.65 -5.72 -2.98
C GLY A 53 -9.66 -6.80 -2.53
N ARG A 54 -8.41 -6.79 -3.01
CA ARG A 54 -7.38 -7.74 -2.57
C ARG A 54 -6.81 -7.34 -1.21
N CYS A 55 -6.43 -8.34 -0.41
CA CYS A 55 -5.88 -8.12 0.92
C CYS A 55 -4.40 -8.52 1.00
N PHE A 56 -3.63 -7.74 1.74
CA PHE A 56 -2.19 -7.93 1.85
C PHE A 56 -1.72 -7.81 3.29
N ALA A 57 -0.84 -8.71 3.71
CA ALA A 57 0.00 -8.52 4.88
C ALA A 57 1.15 -7.57 4.50
N LEU A 58 1.24 -6.44 5.17
CA LEU A 58 2.35 -5.48 5.04
C LEU A 58 3.23 -5.60 6.27
N THR A 59 4.54 -5.69 6.07
CA THR A 59 5.54 -5.76 7.13
C THR A 59 6.55 -4.65 6.91
N ALA A 60 6.72 -3.77 7.90
CA ALA A 60 7.79 -2.78 7.88
C ALA A 60 9.12 -3.42 8.29
N ASP A 61 10.22 -2.93 7.72
CA ASP A 61 11.57 -3.42 8.00
C ASP A 61 12.60 -2.29 8.19
N ALA A 62 12.33 -1.06 7.72
CA ALA A 62 13.23 0.09 7.87
C ALA A 62 12.51 1.43 7.64
N ASP A 63 13.01 2.51 8.27
CA ASP A 63 12.71 3.90 7.88
C ASP A 63 13.75 4.38 6.84
N PRO A 64 13.34 4.74 5.60
CA PRO A 64 14.29 5.21 4.59
C PRO A 64 14.93 6.57 4.90
N TYR A 65 14.37 7.34 5.84
CA TYR A 65 14.90 8.62 6.31
C TYR A 65 15.72 8.50 7.60
N ASP A 66 15.54 7.42 8.36
CA ASP A 66 16.34 7.08 9.54
C ASP A 66 16.82 5.61 9.48
N PRO A 67 17.87 5.33 8.69
CA PRO A 67 18.32 3.95 8.46
C PRO A 67 18.94 3.27 9.68
N GLU A 68 19.23 4.03 10.75
CA GLU A 68 19.72 3.49 12.01
C GLU A 68 18.57 3.06 12.95
N ASP A 69 17.32 3.42 12.63
CA ASP A 69 16.16 2.92 13.34
C ASP A 69 15.98 1.42 13.10
N THR A 70 15.85 0.68 14.20
CA THR A 70 15.70 -0.78 14.21
C THR A 70 14.28 -1.21 14.63
N GLY A 71 13.36 -0.26 14.74
CA GLY A 71 11.95 -0.49 15.02
C GLY A 71 11.53 -0.06 16.43
N PRO A 72 10.33 -0.47 16.88
CA PRO A 72 9.68 -1.73 16.52
C PRO A 72 8.89 -1.68 15.21
N PHE A 73 9.10 -2.67 14.34
CA PHE A 73 8.28 -2.85 13.14
C PHE A 73 7.14 -3.85 13.36
N THR A 74 6.02 -3.61 12.68
CA THR A 74 4.81 -4.44 12.82
C THR A 74 4.31 -4.95 11.48
N THR A 75 3.48 -6.00 11.55
CA THR A 75 2.73 -6.50 10.39
C THR A 75 1.25 -6.18 10.54
N ILE A 76 0.64 -5.66 9.48
CA ILE A 76 -0.80 -5.41 9.42
C ILE A 76 -1.41 -6.07 8.19
N ILE A 77 -2.70 -6.41 8.26
CA ILE A 77 -3.45 -6.85 7.07
C ILE A 77 -4.25 -5.67 6.55
N VAL A 78 -4.08 -5.32 5.29
CA VAL A 78 -4.80 -4.22 4.61
C VAL A 78 -5.68 -4.74 3.49
N LYS A 79 -6.65 -3.94 3.06
CA LYS A 79 -7.40 -4.16 1.83
C LYS A 79 -7.16 -2.99 0.88
N VAL A 80 -6.78 -3.28 -0.36
CA VAL A 80 -6.63 -2.24 -1.38
C VAL A 80 -8.02 -1.75 -1.77
N THR A 81 -8.30 -0.46 -1.63
CA THR A 81 -9.59 0.13 -2.01
C THR A 81 -9.42 1.36 -2.88
N ASP A 82 -8.19 1.86 -3.04
CA ASP A 82 -7.91 3.14 -3.68
C ASP A 82 -6.65 3.05 -4.57
N MET A 83 -6.30 4.15 -5.24
CA MET A 83 -5.19 4.27 -6.18
C MET A 83 -4.31 5.47 -5.84
N CYS A 84 -2.98 5.28 -5.89
CA CYS A 84 -2.02 6.36 -5.75
C CYS A 84 -1.54 6.69 -7.16
N PRO A 85 -2.00 7.79 -7.76
CA PRO A 85 -1.60 8.15 -9.11
C PRO A 85 -0.12 8.55 -9.12
N VAL A 86 0.58 8.26 -10.23
CA VAL A 86 1.94 8.75 -10.48
C VAL A 86 2.01 10.27 -10.33
N ALA A 87 1.08 10.98 -10.96
CA ALA A 87 1.05 12.43 -10.97
C ALA A 87 0.84 12.98 -9.55
N GLY A 88 1.77 13.81 -9.09
CA GLY A 88 1.77 14.40 -7.76
C GLY A 88 2.30 13.48 -6.64
N ASN A 89 2.61 12.22 -6.95
CA ASN A 89 3.20 11.26 -6.01
C ASN A 89 4.45 10.60 -6.59
N GLU A 90 5.19 11.27 -7.46
CA GLU A 90 6.30 10.70 -8.24
C GLU A 90 7.37 10.05 -7.34
N GLN A 91 7.56 10.59 -6.14
CA GLN A 91 8.51 10.06 -5.17
C GLN A 91 8.18 8.62 -4.72
N TRP A 92 6.90 8.34 -4.50
CA TRP A 92 6.41 7.10 -3.90
C TRP A 92 5.74 6.17 -4.92
N CYS A 93 4.99 6.77 -5.82
CA CYS A 93 4.10 6.13 -6.77
C CYS A 93 4.51 6.32 -8.22
N GLY A 94 5.74 6.79 -8.47
CA GLY A 94 6.27 7.10 -9.79
C GLY A 94 6.63 5.90 -10.66
N GLN A 95 6.35 4.66 -10.23
CA GLN A 95 6.64 3.47 -11.02
C GLN A 95 5.87 3.49 -12.34
N THR A 96 6.57 3.20 -13.44
CA THR A 96 6.05 3.08 -14.79
C THR A 96 6.46 1.74 -15.40
N THR A 97 6.07 1.45 -16.64
CA THR A 97 6.54 0.24 -17.34
C THR A 97 8.01 0.30 -17.75
N ASP A 98 8.58 1.51 -17.85
CA ASP A 98 9.97 1.73 -18.29
C ASP A 98 10.92 1.93 -17.11
N ASP A 99 10.40 2.44 -15.99
CA ASP A 99 11.10 2.54 -14.70
C ASP A 99 10.22 1.93 -13.61
N LEU A 100 10.56 0.71 -13.20
CA LEU A 100 9.75 -0.09 -12.28
C LEU A 100 9.90 0.34 -10.82
N MET A 101 10.83 1.25 -10.49
CA MET A 101 11.16 1.60 -9.11
C MET A 101 10.77 3.03 -8.79
N ASN A 102 10.35 3.27 -7.55
CA ASN A 102 10.22 4.64 -7.05
C ASN A 102 11.56 5.17 -6.51
N SER A 103 11.53 6.38 -5.94
CA SER A 103 12.73 7.06 -5.43
C SER A 103 13.41 6.34 -4.26
N PHE A 104 12.74 5.33 -3.67
CA PHE A 104 13.25 4.50 -2.57
C PHE A 104 13.63 3.09 -3.03
N GLY A 105 13.71 2.83 -4.34
CA GLY A 105 14.12 1.54 -4.87
C GLY A 105 13.08 0.43 -4.67
N THR A 106 11.81 0.78 -4.47
CA THR A 106 10.72 -0.19 -4.28
C THR A 106 9.80 -0.21 -5.49
N ALA A 107 9.40 -1.43 -5.91
CA ALA A 107 8.54 -1.64 -7.06
C ALA A 107 7.05 -1.41 -6.77
N PHE A 108 6.71 -1.33 -5.49
CA PHE A 108 5.35 -1.15 -5.01
C PHE A 108 5.33 -0.10 -3.91
N HIS A 109 4.16 0.50 -3.74
CA HIS A 109 3.91 1.44 -2.67
C HIS A 109 2.51 1.19 -2.11
N PHE A 110 2.32 1.38 -0.80
CA PHE A 110 1.00 1.31 -0.16
C PHE A 110 0.84 2.57 0.69
N ASP A 111 -0.03 3.49 0.26
CA ASP A 111 -0.38 4.66 1.07
C ASP A 111 -1.52 4.30 2.02
N LEU A 112 -1.21 4.31 3.32
CA LEU A 112 -2.15 3.89 4.35
C LEU A 112 -3.06 5.04 4.76
N CYS A 113 -4.34 4.76 4.75
CA CYS A 113 -5.34 5.74 5.10
C CYS A 113 -5.32 6.17 6.58
N GLU A 114 -5.06 7.44 6.87
CA GLU A 114 -5.02 7.99 8.24
C GLU A 114 -6.33 7.74 9.01
N ASP A 115 -7.47 7.99 8.36
CA ASP A 115 -8.81 7.84 8.96
C ASP A 115 -9.16 6.39 9.36
N SER A 116 -8.37 5.42 8.91
CA SER A 116 -8.65 4.00 9.14
C SER A 116 -8.20 3.47 10.48
N GLY A 117 -7.32 4.20 11.19
CA GLY A 117 -6.56 3.70 12.33
C GLY A 117 -5.48 2.68 11.96
N GLY A 118 -5.31 2.39 10.67
CA GLY A 118 -4.27 1.50 10.16
C GLY A 118 -2.85 2.04 10.39
N PRO A 119 -2.57 3.28 9.98
CA PRO A 119 -1.29 3.92 10.18
C PRO A 119 -0.84 3.99 11.64
N ALA A 120 -1.74 4.33 12.56
CA ALA A 120 -1.45 4.41 13.99
C ALA A 120 -0.94 3.09 14.62
N VAL A 121 -1.13 1.96 13.94
CA VAL A 121 -0.61 0.64 14.35
C VAL A 121 0.68 0.29 13.61
N PHE A 122 0.86 0.83 12.41
CA PHE A 122 1.94 0.44 11.50
C PHE A 122 3.18 1.32 11.63
N PHE A 123 2.97 2.63 11.82
CA PHE A 123 4.01 3.64 11.90
C PHE A 123 4.35 3.95 13.35
N PRO A 124 5.61 3.70 13.78
CA PRO A 124 6.09 4.19 15.06
C PRO A 124 5.99 5.72 15.16
N SER A 125 5.85 6.24 16.38
CA SER A 125 5.74 7.69 16.60
C SER A 125 6.97 8.41 16.05
N GLY A 126 6.75 9.34 15.11
CA GLY A 126 7.82 10.12 14.47
C GLY A 126 8.30 9.54 13.12
N HIS A 127 7.79 8.38 12.72
CA HIS A 127 8.20 7.67 11.51
C HIS A 127 7.01 7.53 10.56
N TYR A 128 6.92 8.40 9.55
CA TYR A 128 5.75 8.49 8.66
C TYR A 128 5.97 7.88 7.27
N ALA A 129 7.16 7.32 7.06
CA ALA A 129 7.51 6.59 5.88
C ALA A 129 8.34 5.38 6.26
N LEU A 130 8.03 4.23 5.68
CA LEU A 130 8.73 2.99 5.93
C LEU A 130 8.96 2.25 4.62
N THR A 131 9.89 1.31 4.63
CA THR A 131 10.07 0.30 3.59
C THR A 131 10.01 -1.09 4.21
N GLY A 132 9.70 -2.08 3.39
CA GLY A 132 9.65 -3.48 3.82
C GLY A 132 9.03 -4.37 2.78
N SER A 133 8.16 -5.29 3.21
CA SER A 133 7.61 -6.34 2.37
C SER A 133 6.10 -6.44 2.41
N PHE A 134 5.52 -7.01 1.36
CA PHE A 134 4.10 -7.35 1.31
C PHE A 134 3.87 -8.78 0.81
N MET A 135 2.75 -9.36 1.23
CA MET A 135 2.26 -10.65 0.75
C MET A 135 0.73 -10.63 0.67
N GLU A 136 0.18 -11.03 -0.47
CA GLU A 136 -1.24 -11.23 -0.65
C GLU A 136 -1.73 -12.36 0.26
N VAL A 137 -2.84 -12.11 0.95
CA VAL A 137 -3.46 -13.04 1.88
C VAL A 137 -4.96 -13.10 1.68
N SER A 138 -5.60 -14.12 2.24
CA SER A 138 -7.05 -14.17 2.31
C SER A 138 -7.60 -12.96 3.08
N CYS A 139 -8.61 -12.29 2.51
CA CYS A 139 -9.34 -11.23 3.21
C CYS A 139 -10.09 -11.71 4.46
N SER A 140 -10.19 -13.03 4.70
CA SER A 140 -10.66 -13.55 5.99
C SER A 140 -9.74 -13.18 7.16
N LEU A 141 -8.49 -12.77 6.90
CA LEU A 141 -7.54 -12.28 7.91
C LEU A 141 -7.68 -10.76 8.15
N TRP A 142 -8.45 -10.06 7.33
CA TRP A 142 -8.67 -8.62 7.47
C TRP A 142 -9.87 -8.36 8.38
N SER A 143 -9.69 -7.46 9.35
CA SER A 143 -10.69 -7.16 10.39
C SER A 143 -11.49 -5.86 10.15
N GLY A 144 -11.34 -5.23 8.98
CA GLY A 144 -12.13 -4.04 8.63
C GLY A 144 -13.57 -4.38 8.26
N GLY A 145 -14.48 -3.40 8.41
CA GLY A 145 -15.89 -3.55 8.05
C GLY A 145 -16.08 -3.80 6.55
N ALA A 146 -17.18 -4.45 6.16
CA ALA A 146 -17.53 -4.63 4.75
C ALA A 146 -17.46 -3.28 4.01
N ASP A 147 -16.94 -3.31 2.78
CA ASP A 147 -16.95 -2.15 1.89
C ASP A 147 -18.40 -1.64 1.86
N GLY A 148 -18.62 -0.37 2.21
CA GLY A 148 -19.97 0.20 2.27
C GLY A 148 -20.70 0.00 0.93
N PRO A 149 -22.04 -0.06 0.93
CA PRO A 149 -22.85 -0.37 -0.25
C PRO A 149 -22.63 0.60 -1.41
#